data_AF-A0A7C4LJS0-F1
#
_entry.id   AF-A0A7C4LJS0-F1
#
_cell.length_a   1.000
_cell.length_b   1.000
_cell.length_c   1.000
_cell.angle_alpha   90.00
_cell.angle_beta   90.00
_cell.angle_gamma   90.00
#
_symmetry.space_group_name_H-M   'P 1'
#
loop_
_entity.id
_entity.type
_entity.pdbx_description
1 polymer ?
#
loop_
_entity_poly.entity_id
_entity_poly.type
_entity_poly.pdbx_seq_one_letter_code
_entity_poly.pdbx_strand_id
1 'polypeptide(L)'
;MNILRVFTLFVGCFVGLVAVAPSAAYGQGKAGLAREAAEYLLRKFGKEAAEVGVETLARKIESLAIKYGDEALEAVRKVGPRTLRIVDEAGEQGLQAVKLLAKYGDEAVWVAANPKRLAIFAKYGDDAAEAMMKHGEIAEPLLTSFGKPAAGALKAVSSQNARRLAMMDKYGDLIKIGRTSELLEIIVRYGDRAADFIWRNKGALAVAAVLTAFIANPEPFLNGLINVTEFAAEHATHVAGSGLAALAMEAAERVNWTVVGVCALCVIGWFCGRRWWLWRRAGHPAGDPRSSSNQ
;
A
#
# COMPACT_ATOMS: atom_id res chain seq x y z
N MET A 1 14.61 -64.77 34.90
CA MET A 1 14.90 -63.54 34.12
C MET A 1 13.67 -63.24 33.25
N ASN A 2 12.63 -62.70 33.89
CA ASN A 2 11.25 -62.58 33.39
C ASN A 2 10.69 -61.21 33.80
N ILE A 3 11.04 -60.14 33.09
CA ILE A 3 10.47 -58.79 33.38
C ILE A 3 10.04 -58.06 32.09
N LEU A 4 10.54 -58.43 30.90
CA LEU A 4 10.30 -57.64 29.68
C LEU A 4 9.09 -58.03 28.82
N ARG A 5 8.32 -59.07 29.19
CA ARG A 5 7.19 -59.57 28.37
C ARG A 5 5.79 -59.27 28.91
N VAL A 6 5.68 -58.63 30.09
CA VAL A 6 4.36 -58.32 30.70
C VAL A 6 3.83 -56.95 30.28
N PHE A 7 4.67 -56.05 29.75
CA PHE A 7 4.26 -54.69 29.42
C PHE A 7 3.57 -54.54 28.04
N THR A 8 3.73 -55.52 27.15
CA THR A 8 3.19 -55.44 25.78
C THR A 8 1.72 -55.87 25.65
N LEU A 9 1.10 -56.36 26.74
CA LEU A 9 -0.29 -56.82 26.73
C LEU A 9 -1.30 -55.82 27.34
N PHE A 10 -0.84 -54.67 27.88
CA PHE A 10 -1.74 -53.67 28.46
C PHE A 10 -2.03 -52.45 27.57
N VAL A 11 -1.35 -52.33 26.42
CA VAL A 11 -1.56 -51.19 25.48
C VAL A 11 -2.57 -51.53 24.37
N GLY A 12 -3.01 -52.79 24.27
CA GLY A 12 -3.89 -53.28 23.21
C GLY A 12 -5.40 -53.11 23.44
N CYS A 13 -5.86 -52.51 24.54
CA CYS A 13 -7.30 -52.48 24.90
C CYS A 13 -7.84 -51.09 25.23
N PHE A 14 -7.27 -50.03 24.65
CA PHE A 14 -7.81 -48.66 24.75
C PHE A 14 -8.00 -47.96 23.38
N VAL A 15 -8.03 -48.73 22.30
CA VAL A 15 -8.26 -48.22 20.93
C VAL A 15 -9.66 -48.62 20.41
N GLY A 16 -10.46 -49.30 21.24
CA GLY A 16 -11.68 -49.97 20.81
C GLY A 16 -12.99 -49.48 21.42
N LEU A 17 -13.13 -48.25 21.94
CA LEU A 17 -14.45 -47.70 22.30
C LEU A 17 -14.49 -46.20 22.67
N VAL A 18 -13.84 -45.33 21.90
CA VAL A 18 -14.29 -43.91 21.84
C VAL A 18 -15.16 -43.82 20.59
N ALA A 19 -16.35 -44.40 20.68
CA ALA A 19 -17.56 -43.61 20.80
C ALA A 19 -17.68 -42.63 19.63
N VAL A 20 -18.11 -43.19 18.50
CA VAL A 20 -19.06 -42.55 17.60
C VAL A 20 -20.29 -42.18 18.44
N ALA A 21 -20.20 -41.07 19.16
CA ALA A 21 -21.31 -40.40 19.80
C ALA A 21 -21.76 -39.26 18.86
N PRO A 22 -23.07 -39.08 18.65
CA PRO A 22 -23.59 -38.32 17.54
C PRO A 22 -23.27 -36.84 17.69
N SER A 23 -22.74 -36.24 16.63
CA SER A 23 -22.53 -34.80 16.40
C SER A 23 -23.80 -33.93 16.55
N ALA A 24 -24.94 -34.52 16.92
CA ALA A 24 -26.24 -33.87 17.03
C ALA A 24 -26.30 -32.86 18.19
N ALA A 25 -25.58 -33.09 19.29
CA ALA A 25 -25.57 -32.16 20.44
C ALA A 25 -24.78 -30.87 20.17
N TYR A 26 -23.73 -30.93 19.35
CA TYR A 26 -22.99 -29.74 18.90
C TYR A 26 -23.75 -28.95 17.82
N GLY A 27 -24.64 -29.60 17.06
CA GLY A 27 -25.47 -28.96 16.04
C GLY A 27 -26.61 -28.13 16.63
N GLN A 28 -27.28 -28.59 17.69
CA GLN A 28 -28.43 -27.88 18.28
C GLN A 28 -28.08 -26.47 18.80
N GLY A 29 -26.90 -26.29 19.41
CA GLY A 29 -26.46 -24.97 19.87
C GLY A 29 -26.16 -24.00 18.73
N LYS A 30 -25.50 -24.47 17.66
CA LYS A 30 -25.16 -23.64 16.50
C LYS A 30 -26.38 -23.24 15.68
N ALA A 31 -27.35 -24.13 15.50
CA ALA A 31 -28.60 -23.82 14.81
C ALA A 31 -29.40 -22.73 15.54
N GLY A 32 -29.44 -22.77 16.88
CA GLY A 32 -30.04 -21.73 17.70
C GLY A 32 -29.36 -20.37 17.51
N LEU A 33 -28.02 -20.33 17.60
CA LEU A 33 -27.24 -19.11 17.39
C LEU A 33 -27.37 -18.55 15.97
N ALA A 34 -27.42 -19.42 14.96
CA ALA A 34 -27.61 -19.01 13.57
C ALA A 34 -29.01 -18.42 13.33
N ARG A 35 -30.04 -18.99 13.97
CA ARG A 35 -31.40 -18.44 13.94
C ARG A 35 -31.48 -17.09 14.65
N GLU A 36 -30.88 -16.96 15.82
CA GLU A 36 -30.82 -15.68 16.54
C GLU A 36 -30.07 -14.62 15.72
N ALA A 37 -28.96 -14.98 15.09
CA ALA A 37 -28.24 -14.10 14.18
C ALA A 37 -29.11 -13.70 12.97
N ALA A 38 -29.84 -14.64 12.36
CA ALA A 38 -30.75 -14.33 11.26
C ALA A 38 -31.89 -13.38 11.68
N GLU A 39 -32.48 -13.59 12.85
CA GLU A 39 -33.52 -12.71 13.41
C GLU A 39 -32.95 -11.32 13.74
N TYR A 40 -31.75 -11.25 14.32
CA TYR A 40 -31.04 -9.99 14.54
C TYR A 40 -30.78 -9.25 13.23
N LEU A 41 -30.34 -9.96 12.20
CA LEU A 41 -30.11 -9.39 10.88
C LEU A 41 -31.40 -8.90 10.22
N LEU A 42 -32.52 -9.62 10.37
CA LEU A 42 -33.80 -9.15 9.87
C LEU A 42 -34.23 -7.84 10.56
N ARG A 43 -33.99 -7.72 11.86
CA ARG A 43 -34.29 -6.48 12.62
C ARG A 43 -33.38 -5.32 12.21
N LYS A 44 -32.09 -5.57 11.99
CA LYS A 44 -31.08 -4.54 11.71
C LYS A 44 -30.98 -4.15 10.23
N PHE A 45 -31.14 -5.10 9.32
CA PHE A 45 -30.91 -4.95 7.86
C PHE A 45 -32.17 -5.26 7.04
N GLY A 46 -33.36 -4.99 7.59
CA GLY A 46 -34.66 -5.54 7.15
C GLY A 46 -34.99 -5.52 5.66
N LYS A 47 -34.43 -4.62 4.84
CA LYS A 47 -34.61 -4.67 3.37
C LYS A 47 -33.74 -5.76 2.72
N GLU A 48 -32.45 -5.81 3.05
CA GLU A 48 -31.49 -6.78 2.47
C GLU A 48 -31.72 -8.20 3.01
N ALA A 49 -32.16 -8.33 4.27
CA ALA A 49 -32.41 -9.64 4.89
C ALA A 49 -33.78 -10.24 4.51
N ALA A 50 -34.79 -9.42 4.21
CA ALA A 50 -36.14 -9.90 3.88
C ALA A 50 -36.20 -10.67 2.55
N GLU A 51 -35.32 -10.37 1.60
CA GLU A 51 -35.27 -11.03 0.28
C GLU A 51 -34.95 -12.53 0.38
N VAL A 52 -34.19 -12.95 1.40
CA VAL A 52 -33.69 -14.33 1.53
C VAL A 52 -34.58 -15.17 2.47
N GLY A 53 -35.34 -14.52 3.37
CA GLY A 53 -36.14 -15.18 4.40
C GLY A 53 -35.31 -15.71 5.58
N VAL A 54 -35.88 -15.69 6.79
CA VAL A 54 -35.16 -16.01 8.05
C VAL A 54 -34.59 -17.43 8.06
N GLU A 55 -35.36 -18.42 7.59
CA GLU A 55 -34.93 -19.82 7.61
C GLU A 55 -33.76 -20.09 6.66
N THR A 56 -33.83 -19.57 5.43
CA THR A 56 -32.74 -19.68 4.46
C THR A 56 -31.49 -18.97 4.95
N LEU A 57 -31.66 -17.78 5.54
CA LEU A 57 -30.58 -16.99 6.11
C LEU A 57 -29.92 -17.75 7.27
N ALA A 58 -30.72 -18.29 8.20
CA ALA A 58 -30.22 -19.10 9.31
C ALA A 58 -29.40 -20.30 8.83
N ARG A 59 -29.89 -21.04 7.82
CA ARG A 59 -29.14 -22.18 7.24
C ARG A 59 -27.81 -21.76 6.60
N LYS A 60 -27.77 -20.63 5.91
CA LYS A 60 -26.53 -20.11 5.31
C LYS A 60 -25.53 -19.67 6.38
N ILE A 61 -26.00 -19.00 7.43
CA ILE A 61 -25.17 -18.59 8.57
C ILE A 61 -24.64 -19.82 9.31
N GLU A 62 -25.48 -20.83 9.54
CA GLU A 62 -25.07 -22.09 10.15
C GLU A 62 -23.98 -22.79 9.32
N SER A 63 -24.16 -22.90 8.00
CA SER A 63 -23.16 -23.46 7.10
C SER A 63 -21.82 -22.71 7.17
N LEU A 64 -21.84 -21.39 7.19
CA LEU A 64 -20.63 -20.57 7.39
C LEU A 64 -19.99 -20.81 8.76
N ALA A 65 -20.78 -20.87 9.83
CA ALA A 65 -20.28 -21.10 11.19
C ALA A 65 -19.73 -22.53 11.39
N ILE A 66 -20.20 -23.50 10.60
CA ILE A 66 -19.62 -24.85 10.53
C ILE A 66 -18.27 -24.80 9.82
N LYS A 67 -18.18 -24.09 8.69
CA LYS A 67 -16.95 -24.02 7.87
C LYS A 67 -15.83 -23.19 8.50
N TYR A 68 -16.17 -22.03 9.07
CA TYR A 68 -15.19 -21.02 9.49
C TYR A 68 -15.27 -20.67 10.99
N GLY A 69 -16.17 -21.31 11.74
CA GLY A 69 -16.29 -21.12 13.19
C GLY A 69 -16.96 -19.81 13.59
N ASP A 70 -16.67 -19.36 14.82
CA ASP A 70 -17.34 -18.22 15.45
C ASP A 70 -17.01 -16.88 14.79
N GLU A 71 -15.85 -16.77 14.13
CA GLU A 71 -15.46 -15.60 13.33
C GLU A 71 -16.49 -15.33 12.22
N ALA A 72 -17.12 -16.37 11.67
CA ALA A 72 -18.16 -16.21 10.66
C ALA A 72 -19.41 -15.53 11.21
N LEU A 73 -19.83 -15.89 12.43
CA LEU A 73 -20.97 -15.27 13.09
C LEU A 73 -20.68 -13.80 13.37
N GLU A 74 -19.46 -13.47 13.80
CA GLU A 74 -19.04 -12.09 14.05
C GLU A 74 -19.02 -11.25 12.77
N ALA A 75 -18.46 -11.80 11.67
CA ALA A 75 -18.48 -11.16 10.36
C ALA A 75 -19.91 -10.89 9.89
N VAL A 76 -20.81 -11.87 10.04
CA VAL A 76 -22.23 -11.73 9.70
C VAL A 76 -22.91 -10.68 10.58
N ARG A 77 -22.64 -10.62 11.88
CA ARG A 77 -23.23 -9.62 12.79
C ARG A 77 -22.80 -8.18 12.47
N LYS A 78 -21.53 -8.01 12.09
CA LYS A 78 -20.97 -6.70 11.74
C LYS A 78 -21.46 -6.19 10.39
N VAL A 79 -21.33 -7.01 9.35
CA VAL A 79 -21.53 -6.61 7.94
C VAL A 79 -22.91 -6.99 7.39
N GLY A 80 -23.56 -7.97 8.01
CA GLY A 80 -24.89 -8.43 7.63
C GLY A 80 -24.91 -9.52 6.55
N PRO A 81 -26.04 -9.66 5.83
CA PRO A 81 -26.23 -10.72 4.82
C PRO A 81 -25.21 -10.67 3.68
N ARG A 82 -24.59 -9.51 3.41
CA ARG A 82 -23.58 -9.35 2.35
C ARG A 82 -22.34 -10.21 2.59
N THR A 83 -22.03 -10.52 3.85
CA THR A 83 -20.93 -11.43 4.22
C THR A 83 -21.05 -12.77 3.49
N LEU A 84 -22.27 -13.30 3.35
CA LEU A 84 -22.49 -14.58 2.68
C LEU A 84 -21.97 -14.55 1.25
N ARG A 85 -22.37 -13.52 0.49
CA ARG A 85 -21.95 -13.35 -0.91
C ARG A 85 -20.45 -13.14 -1.03
N ILE A 86 -19.87 -12.26 -0.19
CA ILE A 86 -18.44 -11.95 -0.23
C ILE A 86 -17.60 -13.21 0.06
N VAL A 87 -17.99 -14.00 1.05
CA VAL A 87 -17.28 -15.22 1.42
C VAL A 87 -17.42 -16.32 0.37
N ASP A 88 -18.61 -16.44 -0.26
CA ASP A 88 -18.82 -17.37 -1.36
C ASP A 88 -18.00 -16.98 -2.60
N GLU A 89 -17.96 -15.68 -2.95
CA GLU A 89 -17.16 -15.14 -4.07
C GLU A 89 -15.65 -15.23 -3.82
N ALA A 90 -15.21 -15.19 -2.56
CA ALA A 90 -13.81 -15.33 -2.18
C ALA A 90 -13.26 -16.75 -2.41
N GLY A 91 -14.12 -17.77 -2.55
CA GLY A 91 -13.72 -19.14 -2.84
C GLY A 91 -12.70 -19.69 -1.82
N GLU A 92 -11.51 -20.06 -2.29
CA GLU A 92 -10.42 -20.59 -1.45
C GLU A 92 -9.95 -19.60 -0.38
N GLN A 93 -10.15 -18.30 -0.58
CA GLN A 93 -9.80 -17.24 0.37
C GLN A 93 -10.96 -16.90 1.33
N GLY A 94 -12.00 -17.73 1.40
CA GLY A 94 -13.18 -17.50 2.23
C GLY A 94 -12.85 -17.29 3.72
N LEU A 95 -11.88 -18.02 4.27
CA LEU A 95 -11.46 -17.84 5.67
C LEU A 95 -10.82 -16.46 5.89
N GLN A 96 -10.02 -15.99 4.94
CA GLN A 96 -9.40 -14.66 4.99
C GLN A 96 -10.46 -13.57 4.89
N ALA A 97 -11.46 -13.73 4.01
CA ALA A 97 -12.59 -12.82 3.93
C ALA A 97 -13.36 -12.76 5.26
N VAL A 98 -13.66 -13.91 5.86
CA VAL A 98 -14.32 -14.00 7.17
C VAL A 98 -13.51 -13.27 8.23
N LYS A 99 -12.22 -13.55 8.37
CA LYS A 99 -11.35 -12.90 9.36
C LYS A 99 -11.32 -11.38 9.20
N LEU A 100 -11.20 -10.93 7.96
CA LEU A 100 -11.13 -9.51 7.64
C LEU A 100 -12.44 -8.79 8.00
N LEU A 101 -13.59 -9.36 7.62
CA LEU A 101 -14.92 -8.81 7.93
C LEU A 101 -15.25 -8.92 9.43
N ALA A 102 -14.87 -10.00 10.09
CA ALA A 102 -15.04 -10.18 11.53
C ALA A 102 -14.25 -9.13 12.32
N LYS A 103 -13.08 -8.73 11.83
CA LYS A 103 -12.23 -7.75 12.49
C LYS A 103 -12.72 -6.31 12.25
N TYR A 104 -12.81 -5.91 10.98
CA TYR A 104 -13.03 -4.50 10.59
C TYR A 104 -14.47 -4.17 10.18
N GLY A 105 -15.36 -5.16 10.09
CA GLY A 105 -16.76 -4.93 9.74
C GLY A 105 -16.93 -4.35 8.33
N ASP A 106 -17.81 -3.36 8.20
CA ASP A 106 -18.21 -2.79 6.91
C ASP A 106 -17.06 -2.12 6.15
N GLU A 107 -16.06 -1.58 6.85
CA GLU A 107 -14.89 -0.94 6.23
C GLU A 107 -14.07 -1.93 5.39
N ALA A 108 -14.05 -3.20 5.81
CA ALA A 108 -13.36 -4.26 5.10
C ALA A 108 -14.09 -4.79 3.86
N VAL A 109 -15.37 -4.46 3.67
CA VAL A 109 -16.16 -4.98 2.53
C VAL A 109 -15.49 -4.64 1.20
N TRP A 110 -14.96 -3.43 1.06
CA TRP A 110 -14.31 -2.98 -0.17
C TRP A 110 -13.02 -3.76 -0.49
N VAL A 111 -12.33 -4.25 0.53
CA VAL A 111 -11.13 -5.10 0.41
C VAL A 111 -11.53 -6.55 0.17
N ALA A 112 -12.46 -7.08 0.97
CA ALA A 112 -12.89 -8.47 0.93
C ALA A 112 -13.65 -8.84 -0.35
N ALA A 113 -14.42 -7.91 -0.92
CA ALA A 113 -15.20 -8.14 -2.13
C ALA A 113 -14.35 -8.23 -3.41
N ASN A 114 -13.06 -7.89 -3.35
CA ASN A 114 -12.17 -7.96 -4.50
C ASN A 114 -11.10 -9.05 -4.30
N PRO A 115 -11.08 -10.12 -5.12
CA PRO A 115 -10.12 -11.22 -4.96
C PRO A 115 -8.64 -10.78 -5.00
N LYS A 116 -8.30 -9.74 -5.77
CA LYS A 116 -6.91 -9.24 -5.83
C LYS A 116 -6.51 -8.59 -4.51
N ARG A 117 -7.38 -7.76 -3.94
CA ARG A 117 -7.14 -7.11 -2.64
C ARG A 117 -7.14 -8.11 -1.50
N LEU A 118 -8.04 -9.07 -1.56
CA LEU A 118 -8.08 -10.16 -0.59
C LEU A 118 -6.80 -11.01 -0.64
N ALA A 119 -6.23 -11.24 -1.83
CA ALA A 119 -4.93 -11.90 -1.96
C ALA A 119 -3.78 -11.07 -1.39
N ILE A 120 -3.79 -9.74 -1.55
CA ILE A 120 -2.82 -8.83 -0.92
C ILE A 120 -2.92 -8.93 0.61
N PHE A 121 -4.15 -8.90 1.16
CA PHE A 121 -4.38 -9.11 2.59
C PHE A 121 -3.91 -10.49 3.05
N ALA A 122 -4.25 -11.55 2.32
CA ALA A 122 -3.83 -12.92 2.65
C ALA A 122 -2.31 -13.07 2.70
N LYS A 123 -1.58 -12.32 1.85
CA LYS A 123 -0.11 -12.38 1.76
C LYS A 123 0.59 -11.51 2.80
N TYR A 124 0.10 -10.31 3.07
CA TYR A 124 0.80 -9.31 3.89
C TYR A 124 0.13 -9.00 5.23
N GLY A 125 -1.07 -9.54 5.47
CA GLY A 125 -1.77 -9.48 6.74
C GLY A 125 -2.47 -8.14 6.99
N ASP A 126 -2.72 -7.88 8.28
CA ASP A 126 -3.54 -6.77 8.77
C ASP A 126 -3.05 -5.39 8.34
N ASP A 127 -1.74 -5.15 8.37
CA ASP A 127 -1.20 -3.84 7.98
C ASP A 127 -1.53 -3.50 6.52
N ALA A 128 -1.61 -4.50 5.65
CA ALA A 128 -1.97 -4.28 4.25
C ALA A 128 -3.48 -4.00 4.10
N ALA A 129 -4.32 -4.66 4.89
CA ALA A 129 -5.75 -4.34 4.94
C ALA A 129 -5.99 -2.92 5.44
N GLU A 130 -5.35 -2.53 6.56
CA GLU A 130 -5.45 -1.17 7.11
C GLU A 130 -4.96 -0.13 6.09
N ALA A 131 -3.84 -0.38 5.42
CA ALA A 131 -3.33 0.50 4.37
C ALA A 131 -4.33 0.66 3.20
N MET A 132 -4.94 -0.44 2.74
CA MET A 132 -5.96 -0.43 1.68
C MET A 132 -7.25 0.28 2.12
N MET A 133 -7.71 0.08 3.35
CA MET A 133 -8.90 0.77 3.87
C MET A 133 -8.64 2.28 4.02
N LYS A 134 -7.44 2.66 4.46
CA LYS A 134 -7.05 4.05 4.69
C LYS A 134 -6.82 4.84 3.39
N HIS A 135 -6.23 4.22 2.37
CA HIS A 135 -5.78 4.92 1.16
C HIS A 135 -6.45 4.45 -0.14
N GLY A 136 -7.31 3.44 -0.07
CA GLY A 136 -8.00 2.87 -1.23
C GLY A 136 -7.02 2.33 -2.27
N GLU A 137 -7.31 2.61 -3.54
CA GLU A 137 -6.57 2.08 -4.70
C GLU A 137 -5.11 2.54 -4.76
N ILE A 138 -4.75 3.61 -4.04
CA ILE A 138 -3.37 4.12 -3.98
C ILE A 138 -2.44 3.10 -3.30
N ALA A 139 -2.96 2.31 -2.36
CA ALA A 139 -2.16 1.32 -1.64
C ALA A 139 -1.83 0.08 -2.48
N GLU A 140 -2.72 -0.33 -3.38
CA GLU A 140 -2.58 -1.57 -4.17
C GLU A 140 -1.26 -1.70 -4.94
N PRO A 141 -0.80 -0.71 -5.74
CA PRO A 141 0.45 -0.84 -6.47
C PRO A 141 1.65 -0.93 -5.52
N LEU A 142 1.67 -0.11 -4.47
CA LEU A 142 2.77 -0.10 -3.49
C LEU A 142 2.87 -1.43 -2.72
N LEU A 143 1.73 -1.99 -2.31
CA LEU A 143 1.68 -3.30 -1.65
C LEU A 143 2.08 -4.43 -2.59
N THR A 144 1.74 -4.32 -3.88
CA THR A 144 2.15 -5.31 -4.88
C THR A 144 3.66 -5.25 -5.13
N SER A 145 4.21 -4.05 -5.29
CA SER A 145 5.63 -3.82 -5.59
C SER A 145 6.56 -4.11 -4.40
N PHE A 146 6.17 -3.68 -3.19
CA PHE A 146 7.07 -3.68 -2.03
C PHE A 146 6.56 -4.50 -0.83
N GLY A 147 5.33 -5.01 -0.86
CA GLY A 147 4.80 -5.92 0.16
C GLY A 147 4.74 -5.33 1.57
N LYS A 148 5.27 -6.08 2.54
CA LYS A 148 5.14 -5.77 3.97
C LYS A 148 5.76 -4.42 4.38
N PRO A 149 6.97 -4.02 3.90
CA PRO A 149 7.49 -2.67 4.11
C PRO A 149 6.51 -1.56 3.68
N ALA A 150 5.85 -1.70 2.53
CA ALA A 150 4.87 -0.71 2.08
C ALA A 150 3.61 -0.71 2.95
N ALA A 151 3.16 -1.87 3.43
CA ALA A 151 2.02 -1.97 4.34
C ALA A 151 2.24 -1.15 5.62
N GLY A 152 3.37 -1.34 6.28
CA GLY A 152 3.73 -0.57 7.47
C GLY A 152 3.86 0.94 7.17
N ALA A 153 4.55 1.29 6.09
CA ALA A 153 4.75 2.69 5.72
C ALA A 153 3.42 3.40 5.42
N LEU A 154 2.54 2.75 4.65
CA LEU A 154 1.22 3.28 4.31
C LEU A 154 0.32 3.43 5.53
N LYS A 155 0.37 2.49 6.47
CA LYS A 155 -0.32 2.60 7.75
C LYS A 155 0.12 3.85 8.53
N ALA A 156 1.42 4.17 8.51
CA ALA A 156 2.02 5.28 9.25
C ALA A 156 1.85 6.69 8.62
N VAL A 157 1.44 6.79 7.36
CA VAL A 157 1.35 8.09 6.65
C VAL A 157 -0.07 8.55 6.34
N SER A 158 -0.23 9.85 6.11
CA SER A 158 -1.42 10.50 5.58
C SER A 158 -1.68 10.12 4.12
N SER A 159 -2.92 10.35 3.64
CA SER A 159 -3.29 10.10 2.24
C SER A 159 -2.52 10.97 1.25
N GLN A 160 -2.05 12.16 1.67
CA GLN A 160 -1.18 12.99 0.83
C GLN A 160 0.16 12.30 0.57
N ASN A 161 0.77 11.74 1.60
CA ASN A 161 2.06 11.07 1.48
C ASN A 161 1.97 9.67 0.86
N ALA A 162 0.87 8.95 1.06
CA ALA A 162 0.58 7.74 0.28
C ALA A 162 0.56 8.04 -1.23
N ARG A 163 -0.08 9.12 -1.66
CA ARG A 163 -0.08 9.55 -3.07
C ARG A 163 1.32 9.89 -3.58
N ARG A 164 2.15 10.57 -2.77
CA ARG A 164 3.54 10.88 -3.12
C ARG A 164 4.38 9.62 -3.29
N LEU A 165 4.24 8.64 -2.38
CA LEU A 165 4.91 7.34 -2.51
C LEU A 165 4.47 6.61 -3.78
N ALA A 166 3.16 6.59 -4.08
CA ALA A 166 2.65 5.98 -5.30
C ALA A 166 3.18 6.68 -6.57
N MET A 167 3.34 8.00 -6.54
CA MET A 167 4.01 8.73 -7.62
C MET A 167 5.49 8.34 -7.75
N MET A 168 6.23 8.24 -6.65
CA MET A 168 7.64 7.82 -6.67
C MET A 168 7.80 6.40 -7.24
N ASP A 169 6.90 5.48 -6.90
CA ASP A 169 6.88 4.14 -7.48
C ASP A 169 6.59 4.19 -8.98
N LYS A 170 5.54 4.92 -9.38
CA LYS A 170 5.14 5.08 -10.79
C LYS A 170 6.25 5.64 -11.68
N TYR A 171 7.08 6.55 -11.17
CA TYR A 171 8.21 7.13 -11.90
C TYR A 171 9.55 6.38 -11.69
N GLY A 172 9.52 5.27 -10.95
CA GLY A 172 10.69 4.44 -10.66
C GLY A 172 11.71 5.09 -9.73
N ASP A 173 11.35 6.17 -9.03
CA ASP A 173 12.25 6.89 -8.14
C ASP A 173 12.67 6.02 -6.95
N LEU A 174 11.75 5.23 -6.39
CA LEU A 174 12.08 4.29 -5.31
C LEU A 174 13.10 3.23 -5.77
N ILE A 175 12.90 2.68 -6.96
CA ILE A 175 13.80 1.68 -7.55
C ILE A 175 15.19 2.29 -7.81
N LYS A 176 15.26 3.51 -8.34
CA LYS A 176 16.53 4.22 -8.60
C LYS A 176 17.35 4.45 -7.33
N ILE A 177 16.71 4.65 -6.18
CA ILE A 177 17.40 4.82 -4.90
C ILE A 177 18.03 3.50 -4.42
N GLY A 178 17.48 2.34 -4.80
CA GLY A 178 18.10 1.02 -4.57
C GLY A 178 17.99 0.48 -3.13
N ARG A 179 17.36 1.20 -2.20
CA ARG A 179 17.16 0.80 -0.79
C ARG A 179 15.75 1.10 -0.28
N THR A 180 14.75 0.73 -1.08
CA THR A 180 13.35 1.07 -0.83
C THR A 180 12.84 0.51 0.49
N SER A 181 13.18 -0.73 0.83
CA SER A 181 12.71 -1.38 2.06
C SER A 181 13.13 -0.60 3.31
N GLU A 182 14.38 -0.18 3.39
CA GLU A 182 14.91 0.58 4.52
C GLU A 182 14.31 2.00 4.59
N LEU A 183 14.06 2.63 3.44
CA LEU A 183 13.35 3.91 3.40
C LEU A 183 11.92 3.79 3.92
N LEU A 184 11.21 2.73 3.52
CA LEU A 184 9.86 2.47 4.01
C LEU A 184 9.87 2.17 5.52
N GLU A 185 10.88 1.49 6.05
CA GLU A 185 11.05 1.29 7.50
C GLU A 185 11.32 2.60 8.26
N ILE A 186 12.00 3.57 7.64
CA ILE A 186 12.14 4.92 8.22
C ILE A 186 10.79 5.62 8.23
N ILE A 187 9.97 5.46 7.18
CA ILE A 187 8.59 5.99 7.16
C ILE A 187 7.72 5.34 8.23
N VAL A 188 7.87 4.03 8.47
CA VAL A 188 7.18 3.36 9.59
C VAL A 188 7.53 4.04 10.92
N ARG A 189 8.80 4.37 11.15
CA ARG A 189 9.29 4.94 12.41
C ARG A 189 8.96 6.43 12.59
N TYR A 190 9.00 7.22 11.52
CA TYR A 190 8.90 8.68 11.59
C TYR A 190 7.67 9.26 10.87
N GLY A 191 6.80 8.40 10.32
CA GLY A 191 5.52 8.76 9.71
C GLY A 191 5.65 9.76 8.55
N ASP A 192 4.72 10.72 8.53
CA ASP A 192 4.64 11.75 7.49
C ASP A 192 5.90 12.60 7.36
N ARG A 193 6.65 12.83 8.46
CA ARG A 193 7.88 13.64 8.43
C ARG A 193 8.96 13.01 7.54
N ALA A 194 9.13 11.69 7.65
CA ALA A 194 10.07 10.97 6.80
C ALA A 194 9.59 10.88 5.35
N ALA A 195 8.30 10.62 5.13
CA ALA A 195 7.74 10.56 3.78
C ALA A 195 7.87 11.91 3.05
N ASP A 196 7.59 13.02 3.73
CA ASP A 196 7.77 14.38 3.23
C ASP A 196 9.23 14.66 2.85
N PHE A 197 10.16 14.29 3.73
CA PHE A 197 11.58 14.48 3.50
C PHE A 197 12.07 13.67 2.29
N ILE A 198 11.72 12.39 2.22
CA ILE A 198 12.10 11.49 1.11
C ILE A 198 11.55 12.03 -0.22
N TRP A 199 10.30 12.47 -0.25
CA TRP A 199 9.68 13.04 -1.43
C TRP A 199 10.40 14.29 -1.96
N ARG A 200 10.77 15.21 -1.05
CA ARG A 200 11.47 16.46 -1.38
C ARG A 200 12.90 16.21 -1.83
N ASN A 201 13.56 15.19 -1.28
CA ASN A 201 14.99 14.93 -1.48
C ASN A 201 15.30 13.68 -2.31
N LYS A 202 14.33 13.15 -3.08
CA LYS A 202 14.50 11.92 -3.87
C LYS A 202 15.73 11.91 -4.80
N GLY A 203 16.11 13.06 -5.35
CA GLY A 203 17.31 13.20 -6.19
C GLY A 203 18.61 13.09 -5.39
N ALA A 204 18.68 13.74 -4.22
CA ALA A 204 19.86 13.65 -3.36
C ALA A 204 19.99 12.26 -2.72
N LEU A 205 18.87 11.59 -2.40
CA LEU A 205 18.85 10.22 -1.91
C LEU A 205 19.29 9.18 -2.94
N ALA A 206 19.38 9.53 -4.23
CA ALA A 206 20.00 8.65 -5.22
C ALA A 206 21.54 8.60 -5.07
N VAL A 207 22.16 9.53 -4.34
CA VAL A 207 23.59 9.50 -4.03
C VAL A 207 23.82 8.52 -2.86
N ALA A 208 24.57 7.44 -3.13
CA ALA A 208 24.76 6.34 -2.18
C ALA A 208 25.27 6.79 -0.80
N ALA A 209 26.17 7.79 -0.74
CA ALA A 209 26.68 8.33 0.52
C ALA A 209 25.58 9.02 1.35
N VAL A 210 24.76 9.86 0.70
CA VAL A 210 23.63 10.56 1.34
C VAL A 210 22.60 9.54 1.84
N LEU A 211 22.25 8.56 1.01
CA LEU A 211 21.32 7.50 1.37
C LEU A 211 21.80 6.69 2.57
N THR A 212 23.09 6.32 2.58
CA THR A 212 23.69 5.55 3.67
C THR A 212 23.70 6.34 4.96
N ALA A 213 24.09 7.62 4.92
CA ALA A 213 24.06 8.50 6.08
C ALA A 213 22.62 8.70 6.61
N PHE A 214 21.66 8.91 5.71
CA PHE A 214 20.24 9.06 6.07
C PHE A 214 19.68 7.79 6.71
N ILE A 215 19.99 6.61 6.17
CA ILE A 215 19.51 5.34 6.73
C ILE A 215 20.15 5.06 8.10
N ALA A 216 21.43 5.39 8.27
CA ALA A 216 22.14 5.20 9.53
C ALA A 216 21.62 6.11 10.64
N ASN A 217 21.34 7.38 10.33
CA ASN A 217 20.83 8.34 11.31
C ASN A 217 19.88 9.36 10.64
N PRO A 218 18.58 9.06 10.51
CA PRO A 218 17.65 9.92 9.78
C PRO A 218 17.28 11.20 10.56
N GLU A 219 17.35 11.19 11.88
CA GLU A 219 16.80 12.26 12.72
C GLU A 219 17.42 13.65 12.47
N PRO A 220 18.76 13.82 12.35
CA PRO A 220 19.36 15.10 12.00
C PRO A 220 18.89 15.65 10.65
N PHE A 221 18.65 14.78 9.67
CA PHE A 221 18.13 15.18 8.36
C PHE A 221 16.66 15.60 8.46
N LEU A 222 15.85 14.82 9.19
CA LEU A 222 14.42 15.12 9.37
C LEU A 222 14.18 16.40 10.18
N ASN A 223 15.10 16.75 11.09
CA ASN A 223 15.07 17.99 11.86
C ASN A 223 15.69 19.17 11.11
N GLY A 224 16.25 18.96 9.91
CA GLY A 224 16.89 20.00 9.11
C GLY A 224 18.25 20.47 9.63
N LEU A 225 18.86 19.73 10.56
CA LEU A 225 20.21 20.02 11.07
C LEU A 225 21.29 19.75 10.03
N ILE A 226 21.06 18.77 9.14
CA ILE A 226 21.93 18.46 8.02
C ILE A 226 21.25 18.92 6.73
N ASN A 227 21.88 19.84 6.01
CA ASN A 227 21.42 20.24 4.68
C ASN A 227 21.82 19.16 3.66
N VAL A 228 20.83 18.44 3.14
CA VAL A 228 21.03 17.32 2.21
C VAL A 228 21.79 17.72 0.96
N THR A 229 21.54 18.92 0.43
CA THR A 229 22.20 19.38 -0.80
C THR A 229 23.66 19.73 -0.58
N GLU A 230 23.99 20.28 0.58
CA GLU A 230 25.38 20.58 0.96
C GLU A 230 26.14 19.29 1.24
N PHE A 231 25.55 18.38 2.03
CA PHE A 231 26.13 17.07 2.30
C PHE A 231 26.35 16.26 1.02
N ALA A 232 25.39 16.30 0.09
CA ALA A 232 25.53 15.65 -1.22
C ALA A 232 26.66 16.29 -2.05
N ALA A 233 26.79 17.62 -2.06
CA ALA A 233 27.85 18.31 -2.80
C ALA A 233 29.24 17.97 -2.24
N GLU A 234 29.39 17.94 -0.92
CA GLU A 234 30.64 17.59 -0.25
C GLU A 234 31.07 16.14 -0.53
N HIS A 235 30.12 15.21 -0.58
CA HIS A 235 30.44 13.79 -0.79
C HIS A 235 30.52 13.43 -2.29
N ALA A 236 29.86 14.19 -3.17
CA ALA A 236 29.96 13.97 -4.61
C ALA A 236 31.38 14.25 -5.15
N THR A 237 32.09 15.23 -4.59
CA THR A 237 33.48 15.54 -4.99
C THR A 237 34.46 14.44 -4.59
N HIS A 238 34.25 13.78 -3.46
CA HIS A 238 35.04 12.62 -3.05
C HIS A 238 34.78 11.39 -3.93
N VAL A 239 33.54 11.18 -4.36
CA VAL A 239 33.13 10.06 -5.21
C VAL A 239 33.66 10.20 -6.65
N ALA A 240 33.82 11.43 -7.15
CA ALA A 240 34.45 11.71 -8.44
C ALA A 240 35.93 11.27 -8.50
N GLY A 241 36.61 11.19 -7.35
CA GLY A 241 37.97 10.65 -7.25
C GLY A 241 38.06 9.13 -7.10
N SER A 242 36.96 8.45 -6.75
CA SER A 242 36.98 7.05 -6.30
C SER A 242 36.08 6.14 -7.16
N GLY A 243 36.39 5.94 -8.45
CA GLY A 243 35.87 4.83 -9.30
C GLY A 243 34.36 4.77 -9.61
N LEU A 244 33.50 5.35 -8.77
CA LEU A 244 32.05 5.50 -8.92
C LEU A 244 31.67 6.57 -9.96
N ALA A 245 32.64 7.39 -10.39
CA ALA A 245 32.54 8.22 -11.59
C ALA A 245 32.16 7.38 -12.82
N ALA A 246 32.57 6.10 -12.89
CA ALA A 246 32.19 5.21 -13.99
C ALA A 246 30.68 4.94 -14.06
N LEU A 247 30.00 4.79 -12.91
CA LEU A 247 28.54 4.59 -12.87
C LEU A 247 27.76 5.89 -13.16
N ALA A 248 28.29 7.04 -12.74
CA ALA A 248 27.76 8.35 -13.12
C ALA A 248 27.96 8.62 -14.63
N MET A 249 29.08 8.18 -15.21
CA MET A 249 29.32 8.22 -16.65
C MET A 249 28.41 7.25 -17.41
N GLU A 250 28.12 6.06 -16.89
CA GLU A 250 27.21 5.10 -17.53
C GLU A 250 25.75 5.59 -17.55
N ALA A 251 25.32 6.32 -16.50
CA ALA A 251 24.04 7.04 -16.50
C ALA A 251 24.06 8.24 -17.46
N ALA A 252 25.18 8.93 -17.58
CA ALA A 252 25.37 10.03 -18.54
C ALA A 252 25.42 9.52 -20.00
N GLU A 253 25.90 8.31 -20.27
CA GLU A 253 25.91 7.71 -21.61
C GLU A 253 24.51 7.27 -22.08
N ARG A 254 23.61 6.92 -21.17
CA ARG A 254 22.21 6.58 -21.52
C ARG A 254 21.34 7.80 -21.81
N VAL A 255 21.74 8.98 -21.36
CA VAL A 255 21.07 10.23 -21.69
C VAL A 255 21.63 10.73 -23.00
N ASN A 256 20.80 10.81 -24.03
CA ASN A 256 21.24 11.37 -25.31
C ASN A 256 21.45 12.88 -25.17
N TRP A 257 22.67 13.28 -24.78
CA TRP A 257 23.07 14.67 -24.58
C TRP A 257 22.85 15.54 -25.80
N THR A 258 22.77 14.96 -27.01
CA THR A 258 22.38 15.72 -28.20
C THR A 258 20.95 16.27 -28.10
N VAL A 259 20.01 15.50 -27.54
CA VAL A 259 18.62 15.96 -27.36
C VAL A 259 18.56 17.06 -26.31
N VAL A 260 19.26 16.89 -25.19
CA VAL A 260 19.32 17.89 -24.12
C VAL A 260 19.99 19.18 -24.60
N GLY A 261 21.10 19.06 -25.34
CA GLY A 261 21.81 20.20 -25.94
C GLY A 261 20.97 20.94 -26.98
N VAL A 262 20.27 20.22 -27.86
CA VAL A 262 19.36 20.81 -28.84
C VAL A 262 18.20 21.53 -28.15
N CYS A 263 17.58 20.93 -27.12
CA CYS A 263 16.52 21.58 -26.36
C CYS A 263 17.02 22.87 -25.68
N ALA A 264 18.21 22.86 -25.07
CA ALA A 264 18.79 24.04 -24.45
C ALA A 264 19.07 25.15 -25.48
N LEU A 265 19.63 24.80 -26.66
CA LEU A 265 19.86 25.75 -27.75
C LEU A 265 18.56 26.32 -28.31
N CYS A 266 17.49 25.51 -28.41
CA CYS A 266 16.17 25.99 -28.82
C CYS A 266 15.58 27.00 -27.83
N VAL A 267 15.72 26.75 -26.51
CA VAL A 267 15.25 27.69 -25.48
C VAL A 267 16.03 29.00 -25.52
N ILE A 268 17.36 28.94 -25.63
CA ILE A 268 18.22 30.13 -25.75
C ILE A 268 17.89 30.90 -27.03
N GLY A 269 17.76 30.20 -28.16
CA GLY A 269 17.37 30.80 -29.44
C GLY A 269 16.01 31.48 -29.40
N TRP A 270 15.02 30.87 -28.75
CA TRP A 270 13.71 31.47 -28.54
C TRP A 270 13.78 32.73 -27.67
N PHE A 271 14.57 32.70 -26.59
CA PHE A 271 14.74 33.85 -25.70
C PHE A 271 15.43 35.03 -26.41
N CYS A 272 16.50 34.75 -27.15
CA CYS A 272 17.22 35.74 -27.95
C CYS A 272 16.32 36.31 -29.06
N GLY A 273 15.60 35.46 -29.80
CA GLY A 273 14.67 35.89 -30.85
C GLY A 273 13.53 36.75 -30.32
N ARG A 274 12.95 36.36 -29.18
CA ARG A 274 11.89 37.14 -28.52
C ARG A 274 12.38 38.51 -28.05
N ARG A 275 13.57 38.56 -27.44
CA ARG A 275 14.18 39.82 -26.99
C ARG A 275 14.49 40.75 -28.16
N TRP A 276 15.03 40.21 -29.26
CA TRP A 276 15.32 40.98 -30.47
C TRP A 276 14.05 41.52 -31.14
N TRP A 277 12.98 40.71 -31.20
CA TRP A 277 11.69 41.13 -31.73
C TRP A 277 11.06 42.27 -30.92
N LEU A 278 11.14 42.21 -29.59
CA LEU A 278 10.68 43.31 -28.72
C LEU A 278 11.47 44.59 -28.95
N TRP A 279 12.80 44.49 -29.15
CA TRP A 279 13.65 45.64 -29.45
C TRP A 279 13.30 46.30 -30.80
N ARG A 280 13.00 45.50 -31.83
CA ARG A 280 12.53 46.03 -33.13
C ARG A 280 11.20 46.78 -33.03
N ARG A 281 10.26 46.32 -32.20
CA ARG A 281 8.97 47.00 -32.01
C ARG A 281 9.11 48.34 -31.26
N ALA A 282 10.08 48.46 -30.36
CA ALA A 282 10.32 49.70 -29.62
C ALA A 282 11.03 50.79 -30.45
N GLY A 283 11.66 50.42 -31.57
CA GLY A 283 12.47 51.32 -32.38
C GLY A 283 11.76 52.04 -33.53
N HIS A 284 10.44 51.92 -33.68
CA HIS A 284 9.68 52.75 -34.61
C HIS A 284 9.08 53.95 -33.85
N PRO A 285 9.77 55.11 -33.78
CA PRO A 285 9.11 56.33 -33.35
C PRO A 285 7.98 56.60 -34.35
N ALA A 286 6.75 56.67 -33.85
CA ALA A 286 5.62 57.16 -34.62
C ALA A 286 6.00 58.54 -35.14
N GLY A 287 6.08 58.69 -36.46
CA GLY A 287 6.39 59.96 -37.11
C GLY A 287 5.47 61.04 -36.57
N ASP A 288 6.08 62.12 -36.08
CA ASP A 288 5.38 63.27 -35.52
C ASP A 288 4.53 63.91 -36.63
N PRO A 289 3.19 63.94 -36.52
CA PRO A 289 2.32 64.49 -37.57
C PRO A 289 2.30 66.03 -37.61
N ARG A 290 3.28 66.72 -37.01
CA ARG A 290 3.33 68.19 -36.93
C ARG A 290 4.42 68.79 -37.83
N SER A 291 4.24 68.73 -39.14
CA SER A 291 4.93 69.64 -40.06
C SER A 291 4.07 69.97 -41.29
N SER A 292 2.94 70.63 -41.07
CA SER A 292 2.22 71.35 -42.12
C SER A 292 1.79 72.72 -41.61
N SER A 293 2.70 73.69 -41.62
CA SER A 293 2.35 75.11 -41.66
C SER A 293 3.56 75.94 -42.08
N ASN A 294 3.35 76.77 -43.12
CA ASN A 294 4.23 77.80 -43.69
C ASN A 294 5.32 77.23 -44.62
N GLN A 295 5.37 77.52 -45.92
CA GLN A 295 4.86 78.63 -46.75
C GLN A 295 4.44 78.10 -48.12
#